data_AF-A0A2T2UT58-F1
#
_entry.id   AF-A0A2T2UT58-F1
#
_cell.length_a   1.000
_cell.length_b   1.000
_cell.length_c   1.000
_cell.angle_alpha   90.00
_cell.angle_beta   90.00
_cell.angle_gamma   90.00
#
_symmetry.space_group_name_H-M   'P 1'
#
loop_
_entity.id
_entity.type
_entity.pdbx_description
1 polymer ?
#
loop_
_entity_poly.entity_id
_entity_poly.type
_entity_poly.pdbx_seq_one_letter_code
_entity_poly.pdbx_strand_id
1 'polypeptide(L)'
;EAGHQVVTSGHSDIFPPGRRIGTVDSVAAPAGRSELQIYLRPAVPLYEISHAVVILCTPDPERESLEEEPIGAASPHLSSPPRTSAPVRTASPLVSG
;
A
#
# COMPACT_ATOMS: atom_id res chain seq x y z
N GLU A 1 12.20 13.80 -14.86
CA GLU A 1 12.34 15.24 -15.15
C GLU A 1 11.44 15.62 -16.32
N ALA A 2 11.41 16.90 -16.72
CA ALA A 2 10.61 17.35 -17.86
C ALA A 2 10.92 16.50 -19.11
N GLY A 3 9.90 16.17 -19.88
CA GLY A 3 9.98 15.27 -21.03
C GLY A 3 9.83 13.78 -20.71
N HIS A 4 9.92 13.35 -19.44
CA HIS A 4 9.70 11.95 -19.09
C HIS A 4 8.28 11.51 -19.40
N GLN A 5 8.14 10.28 -19.92
CA GLN A 5 6.85 9.66 -20.14
C GLN A 5 6.22 9.20 -18.82
N VAL A 6 4.92 9.43 -18.69
CA VAL A 6 4.12 8.95 -17.56
C VAL A 6 3.15 7.89 -18.04
N VAL A 7 3.11 6.78 -17.30
CA VAL A 7 2.22 5.64 -17.56
C VAL A 7 1.49 5.23 -16.28
N THR A 8 0.34 4.58 -16.41
CA THR A 8 -0.36 3.96 -15.28
C THR A 8 0.53 2.90 -14.62
N SER A 9 0.53 2.86 -13.29
CA SER A 9 1.35 1.93 -12.51
C SER A 9 0.70 0.56 -12.30
N GLY A 10 -0.63 0.48 -12.46
CA GLY A 10 -1.41 -0.71 -12.09
C GLY A 10 -1.80 -0.78 -10.61
N HIS A 11 -1.43 0.21 -9.78
CA HIS A 11 -1.64 0.13 -8.33
C HIS A 11 -3.07 0.48 -7.86
N SER A 12 -3.97 0.90 -8.75
CA SER A 12 -5.32 1.34 -8.37
C SER A 12 -6.43 0.39 -8.82
N ASP A 13 -6.10 -0.75 -9.44
CA ASP A 13 -7.00 -1.76 -10.06
C ASP A 13 -8.00 -1.23 -11.11
N ILE A 14 -8.07 0.09 -11.31
CA ILE A 14 -8.91 0.78 -12.29
C ILE A 14 -8.29 0.76 -13.70
N PHE A 15 -6.97 0.87 -13.79
CA PHE A 15 -6.26 0.88 -15.07
C PHE A 15 -5.10 -0.12 -15.02
N PRO A 16 -4.90 -0.92 -16.09
CA PRO A 16 -3.77 -1.83 -16.14
C PRO A 16 -2.46 -1.02 -16.23
N PRO A 17 -1.31 -1.58 -15.83
CA PRO A 17 -0.03 -0.90 -15.93
C PRO A 17 0.34 -0.59 -17.39
N GLY A 18 1.13 0.48 -17.58
CA GLY A 18 1.73 0.81 -18.88
C GLY A 18 0.84 1.62 -19.84
N ARG A 19 -0.35 2.07 -19.43
CA ARG A 19 -1.18 2.96 -20.27
C ARG A 19 -0.63 4.37 -20.24
N ARG A 20 -0.38 4.94 -21.43
CA ARG A 20 0.21 6.26 -21.59
C ARG A 20 -0.75 7.34 -21.10
N ILE A 21 -0.27 8.19 -20.19
CA ILE A 21 -1.00 9.35 -19.66
C ILE A 21 -0.52 10.62 -20.38
N GLY A 22 0.79 10.79 -20.49
CA GLY A 22 1.38 12.04 -20.99
C GLY A 22 2.88 12.12 -20.80
N THR A 23 3.38 13.34 -20.79
CA THR A 23 4.77 13.68 -20.49
C THR A 23 4.85 14.69 -19.37
N VAL A 24 5.89 14.61 -18.54
CA VAL A 24 6.16 15.65 -17.52
C VAL A 24 6.44 16.97 -18.23
N ASP A 25 5.67 17.99 -17.89
CA ASP A 25 5.84 19.36 -18.36
C ASP A 25 6.75 20.14 -17.38
N SER A 26 6.42 20.11 -16.10
CA SER A 26 7.23 20.72 -15.04
C SER A 26 7.11 20.00 -13.70
N VAL A 27 8.07 20.26 -12.81
CA VAL A 27 8.12 19.72 -11.45
C VAL A 27 8.32 20.87 -10.48
N ALA A 28 7.52 20.92 -9.42
CA ALA A 28 7.67 21.86 -8.32
C ALA A 28 7.90 21.11 -7.01
N ALA A 29 8.74 21.69 -6.15
CA ALA A 29 8.98 21.24 -4.78
C ALA A 29 8.42 22.31 -3.83
N PRO A 30 7.17 22.17 -3.36
CA PRO A 30 6.56 23.13 -2.45
C PRO A 30 7.36 23.25 -1.15
N ALA A 31 7.62 24.48 -0.71
CA ALA A 31 8.34 24.71 0.54
C ALA A 31 7.60 24.08 1.74
N GLY A 32 8.35 23.42 2.61
CA GLY A 32 7.81 22.74 3.79
C GLY A 32 7.09 21.42 3.49
N ARG A 33 7.18 20.88 2.27
CA ARG A 33 6.67 19.55 1.92
C ARG A 33 7.78 18.63 1.44
N SER A 34 7.61 17.34 1.73
CA SER A 34 8.50 16.28 1.23
C SER A 34 8.03 15.67 -0.09
N GLU A 35 6.86 16.08 -0.59
CA GLU A 35 6.28 15.60 -1.84
C GLU A 35 6.57 16.56 -3.01
N LEU A 36 6.59 16.02 -4.22
CA LEU A 36 6.74 16.80 -5.46
C LEU A 36 5.37 16.97 -6.13
N GLN A 37 5.16 18.15 -6.70
CA GLN A 37 4.05 18.39 -7.62
C GLN A 37 4.56 18.22 -9.05
N ILE A 38 3.92 17.33 -9.81
CA ILE A 38 4.29 17.02 -11.19
C ILE A 38 3.16 17.47 -12.11
N TYR A 39 3.46 18.42 -12.99
CA TYR A 39 2.53 18.90 -14.01
C TYR A 39 2.76 18.14 -15.30
N LEU A 40 1.66 17.71 -15.94
CA LEU A 40 1.72 16.84 -17.12
C LEU A 40 1.13 17.53 -18.34
N ARG A 41 1.74 17.27 -19.50
CA ARG A 41 1.12 17.46 -20.81
C ARG A 41 0.41 16.16 -21.21
N PRO A 42 -0.91 16.15 -21.42
CA PRO A 42 -1.63 14.96 -21.85
C PRO A 42 -1.10 14.40 -23.17
N ALA A 43 -1.08 13.07 -23.31
CA ALA A 43 -0.64 12.41 -24.54
C ALA A 43 -1.61 12.57 -25.72
N VAL A 44 -2.86 12.94 -25.43
CA VAL A 44 -3.92 13.10 -26.41
C VAL A 44 -4.62 14.46 -26.19
N PRO A 45 -5.05 15.16 -27.26
CA PRO A 45 -5.85 16.37 -27.13
C PRO A 45 -7.21 16.03 -26.50
N LEU A 46 -7.44 16.52 -25.27
CA LEU A 46 -8.67 16.20 -24.53
C LEU A 46 -9.93 16.91 -25.08
N TYR A 47 -9.75 17.92 -25.92
CA TYR A 47 -10.82 18.72 -26.50
C TYR A 47 -11.31 18.20 -27.87
N GLU A 48 -10.69 17.16 -28.43
CA GLU A 48 -11.02 16.57 -29.74
C GLU A 48 -11.35 15.06 -29.62
N ILE A 49 -11.92 14.64 -28.50
CA ILE A 49 -12.25 13.22 -28.28
C ILE A 49 -13.55 12.86 -28.99
N SER A 50 -13.46 11.98 -29.99
CA SER A 50 -14.61 11.41 -30.70
C SER A 50 -14.93 9.97 -30.29
N HIS A 51 -13.94 9.23 -29.81
CA HIS A 51 -14.07 7.81 -29.49
C HIS A 51 -13.34 7.51 -28.18
N ALA A 52 -13.87 6.55 -27.43
CA ALA A 52 -13.29 6.04 -26.19
C ALA A 52 -13.33 4.50 -26.19
N VAL A 53 -12.45 3.90 -25.41
CA VAL A 53 -12.43 2.45 -25.18
C VAL A 53 -12.57 2.17 -23.69
N VAL A 54 -13.34 1.14 -23.37
CA VAL A 54 -13.48 0.64 -21.99
C VAL A 54 -12.50 -0.50 -21.80
N ILE A 55 -11.72 -0.44 -20.73
CA ILE A 55 -10.77 -1.49 -20.36
C ILE A 55 -11.34 -2.22 -19.15
N LEU A 56 -11.56 -3.53 -19.29
CA LEU A 56 -11.92 -4.39 -18.18
C LEU A 56 -10.65 -4.87 -17.49
N CYS A 57 -10.59 -4.71 -16.16
CA CYS A 57 -9.50 -5.20 -15.32
C CYS A 57 -10.05 -6.23 -14.36
N THR A 58 -9.32 -7.34 -14.21
CA THR A 58 -9.55 -8.28 -13.11
C THR A 58 -8.74 -7.77 -11.90
N PRO A 59 -9.37 -7.52 -10.75
CA PRO A 59 -8.68 -7.11 -9.53
C PRO A 59 -7.67 -8.17 -9.05
N ASP A 60 -6.69 -7.75 -8.26
CA ASP A 60 -5.68 -8.63 -7.67
C ASP A 60 -6.28 -9.39 -6.47
N PRO A 61 -6.32 -10.73 -6.49
CA PRO A 61 -6.94 -11.52 -5.43
C PRO A 61 -6.27 -11.33 -4.05
N GLU A 62 -4.96 -11.02 -4.01
CA GLU A 62 -4.29 -10.77 -2.73
C GLU A 62 -4.79 -9.48 -2.09
N ARG A 63 -5.04 -8.44 -2.90
CA ARG A 63 -5.63 -7.19 -2.41
C ARG A 63 -7.07 -7.35 -1.97
N GLU A 64 -7.88 -8.09 -2.74
CA GLU A 64 -9.26 -8.39 -2.35
C GLU A 64 -9.29 -9.04 -0.96
N SER A 65 -8.39 -9.99 -0.69
CA SER A 65 -8.29 -10.64 0.62
C SER A 65 -7.91 -9.70 1.78
N LEU A 66 -7.09 -8.67 1.50
CA LEU A 66 -6.68 -7.67 2.49
C LEU A 66 -7.76 -6.59 2.72
N GLU A 67 -8.50 -6.24 1.68
CA GLU A 67 -9.61 -5.28 1.74
C GLU A 67 -10.86 -5.89 2.43
N GLU A 68 -11.00 -7.22 2.39
CA GLU A 68 -12.03 -7.97 3.13
C GLU A 68 -11.76 -8.10 4.64
N GLU A 69 -10.54 -7.87 5.13
CA GLU A 69 -10.23 -7.92 6.55
C GLU A 69 -10.63 -6.59 7.25
N PRO A 70 -11.67 -6.57 8.11
CA PRO A 70 -12.09 -5.34 8.76
C PRO A 70 -11.02 -4.88 9.77
N ILE A 71 -10.54 -3.64 9.60
CA ILE A 71 -9.70 -2.93 10.56
C ILE A 71 -10.54 -2.68 11.83
N GLY A 72 -10.62 -3.66 12.73
CA GLY A 72 -11.40 -3.53 13.96
C GLY A 72 -11.88 -4.81 14.64
N ALA A 73 -11.55 -6.02 14.14
CA ALA A 73 -11.78 -7.24 14.92
C ALA A 73 -10.77 -7.28 16.08
N ALA A 74 -11.18 -6.72 17.22
CA ALA A 74 -10.42 -6.71 18.46
C ALA A 74 -9.84 -8.11 18.74
N SER A 75 -8.51 -8.18 18.89
CA SER A 75 -7.83 -9.39 19.36
C SER A 75 -8.44 -9.80 20.72
N PRO A 76 -9.01 -11.01 20.87
CA PRO A 76 -9.58 -11.43 22.15
C PRO A 76 -8.52 -11.85 23.18
N HIS A 77 -7.23 -11.56 22.95
CA HIS A 77 -6.13 -12.09 23.76
C HIS A 77 -5.51 -11.06 24.72
N LEU A 78 -6.36 -10.40 25.50
CA LEU A 78 -5.96 -9.73 26.76
C LEU A 78 -6.83 -10.25 27.91
N SER A 79 -6.84 -11.56 28.10
CA SER A 79 -7.19 -12.15 29.40
C SER A 79 -5.89 -12.55 30.09
N SER A 80 -5.33 -11.61 30.84
CA SER A 80 -4.21 -11.85 31.75
C SER A 80 -4.61 -12.94 32.75
N PRO A 81 -3.86 -14.04 32.91
CA PRO A 81 -4.17 -15.00 33.97
C PRO A 81 -3.87 -14.39 35.35
N PRO A 82 -4.62 -14.76 36.40
CA PRO A 82 -4.36 -14.29 37.75
C PRO A 82 -2.97 -14.76 38.21
N ARG A 83 -2.21 -13.87 38.85
CA ARG A 83 -0.91 -14.22 39.45
C ARG A 83 -1.14 -15.19 40.62
N THR A 84 -0.97 -16.47 40.39
CA THR A 84 -0.82 -17.46 41.47
C THR A 84 0.64 -17.46 41.92
N SER A 85 0.88 -16.90 43.09
CA SER A 85 2.13 -17.10 43.83
C SER A 85 2.23 -18.56 44.29
N ALA A 86 3.29 -19.26 43.91
CA ALA A 86 3.65 -20.56 44.45
C ALA A 86 5.16 -20.60 44.76
N PRO A 87 5.59 -21.40 45.76
CA PRO A 87 6.68 -21.03 46.65
C PRO A 87 8.07 -21.36 46.10
N VAL A 88 9.05 -20.57 46.57
CA VAL A 88 10.49 -20.84 46.45
C VAL A 88 10.78 -22.26 46.89
N ARG A 89 11.32 -23.07 45.98
CA ARG A 89 11.84 -24.40 46.30
C ARG A 89 13.35 -24.40 46.09
N THR A 90 14.02 -24.64 47.20
CA THR A 90 15.45 -24.56 47.47
C THR A 90 16.28 -25.51 46.62
N ALA A 91 17.52 -25.09 46.38
CA ALA A 91 18.57 -25.74 45.60
C ALA A 91 18.89 -27.20 45.96
N SER A 92 19.39 -27.94 44.97
CA SER A 92 20.53 -28.87 45.08
C SER A 92 20.96 -29.34 43.68
N PRO A 93 22.22 -29.14 43.25
CA PRO A 93 22.80 -29.89 42.16
C PRO A 93 23.57 -31.13 42.65
N LEU A 94 23.31 -32.22 41.93
CA LEU A 94 24.10 -33.39 41.54
C LEU A 94 25.53 -33.67 42.11
N VAL A 95 25.83 -34.98 42.11
CA VAL A 95 27.13 -35.72 42.05
C VAL A 95 27.52 -36.38 43.40
N SER A 96 28.04 -37.61 43.52
CA SER A 96 28.63 -38.60 42.61
C SER A 96 28.70 -39.96 43.35
N GLY A 97 28.82 -41.10 42.63
CA GLY A 97 29.28 -42.37 43.22
C GLY A 97 28.52 -43.59 42.76
#